data_AF-A0A4P6XC65-F1
#
_entry.id   AF-A0A4P6XC65-F1
#
_cell.length_a   1.000
_cell.length_b   1.000
_cell.length_c   1.000
_cell.angle_alpha   90.00
_cell.angle_beta   90.00
_cell.angle_gamma   90.00
#
_symmetry.space_group_name_H-M   'P 1'
#
loop_
_entity.id
_entity.type
_entity.pdbx_description
1 polymer ?
#
loop_
_entity_poly.entity_id
_entity_poly.type
_entity_poly.pdbx_seq_one_letter_code
_entity_poly.pdbx_strand_id
1 'polypeptide(L)'
;MLDAATAERFATLTLGHLMREWPYKLDQVLNGPADLALPATLHPIFHGSFDWHSCVHGWWQVMRLARLFPTMDQAAAIEALADRMLVPHRVAGEVAYLDRPMTGGFERPYGWGWLLALHDELALRPDRPWAAALEPLARAFAARFAAYLPKLLYPVRSGKHDSTAFALIHALRWARTHDAALVGVIEARSRLWFGADRAAHPWEPSGEDFLSATLCEAVLMQDVLGADFRAWLGAFLPHPYGAPTACLRTPAVVTDRSDGRLAHLDGLNLARAWCWQCLADDLPEPTSARLIAHAHLQAALPHLADDYMGEHWLATFALLALTD
;
A
#
# COMPACT_ATOMS: atom_id res chain seq x y z
N MET A 1 16.76 -1.52 -10.00
CA MET A 1 17.30 -2.41 -8.96
C MET A 1 17.67 -1.54 -7.77
N LEU A 2 17.26 -1.93 -6.56
CA LEU A 2 17.55 -1.21 -5.33
C LEU A 2 19.00 -1.50 -4.89
N ASP A 3 19.81 -0.45 -4.70
CA ASP A 3 21.16 -0.56 -4.14
C ASP A 3 21.20 -0.14 -2.66
N ALA A 4 22.32 -0.44 -1.98
CA ALA A 4 22.49 -0.16 -0.56
C ALA A 4 22.37 1.34 -0.23
N ALA A 5 22.96 2.21 -1.06
CA ALA A 5 22.90 3.65 -0.85
C ALA A 5 21.46 4.20 -0.95
N THR A 6 20.65 3.67 -1.87
CA THR A 6 19.23 4.01 -2.00
C THR A 6 18.43 3.44 -0.83
N ALA A 7 18.73 2.22 -0.38
CA ALA A 7 18.10 1.62 0.79
C ALA A 7 18.35 2.44 2.07
N GLU A 8 19.58 2.87 2.32
CA GLU A 8 19.95 3.74 3.44
C GLU A 8 19.24 5.09 3.37
N ARG A 9 19.14 5.69 2.18
CA ARG A 9 18.41 6.94 1.96
C ARG A 9 16.93 6.77 2.32
N PHE A 10 16.28 5.72 1.84
CA PHE A 10 14.87 5.45 2.13
C PHE A 10 14.64 5.19 3.62
N ALA A 11 15.49 4.38 4.25
CA ALA A 11 15.41 4.12 5.67
C ALA A 11 15.57 5.41 6.50
N THR A 12 16.48 6.29 6.10
CA THR A 12 16.71 7.58 6.78
C THR A 12 15.50 8.50 6.69
N LEU A 13 14.92 8.67 5.49
CA LEU A 13 13.71 9.47 5.30
C LEU A 13 12.59 8.94 6.20
N THR A 14 12.34 7.63 6.14
CA THR A 14 11.22 7.04 6.87
C THR A 14 11.38 7.09 8.38
N LEU A 15 12.58 6.81 8.89
CA LEU A 15 12.89 6.96 10.32
C LEU A 15 12.68 8.39 10.84
N GLY A 16 12.87 9.40 9.97
CA GLY A 16 12.61 10.81 10.29
C GLY A 16 11.16 11.11 10.67
N HIS A 17 10.23 10.25 10.28
CA HIS A 17 8.79 10.43 10.52
C HIS A 17 8.09 9.17 11.07
N LEU A 18 8.79 8.19 11.64
CA LEU A 18 8.11 7.05 12.29
C LEU A 18 7.66 7.34 13.71
N MET A 19 8.20 8.40 14.33
CA MET A 19 7.92 8.80 15.72
C MET A 19 7.62 10.30 15.86
N ARG A 20 7.33 10.99 14.75
CA ARG A 20 7.05 12.43 14.71
C ARG A 20 5.56 12.70 14.97
N GLU A 21 5.23 13.23 16.15
CA GLU A 21 3.83 13.40 16.55
C GLU A 21 3.07 14.50 15.76
N TRP A 22 3.76 15.48 15.17
CA TRP A 22 3.10 16.63 14.53
C TRP A 22 3.71 17.04 13.17
N PRO A 23 2.88 17.46 12.20
CA PRO A 23 1.40 17.44 12.22
C PRO A 23 0.82 16.03 12.09
N TYR A 24 -0.41 15.81 12.60
CA TYR A 24 -1.12 14.53 12.51
C TYR A 24 -2.59 14.72 12.09
N LYS A 25 -3.05 13.93 11.12
CA LYS A 25 -4.40 13.88 10.58
C LYS A 25 -5.12 12.63 11.11
N LEU A 26 -6.07 12.84 12.02
CA LEU A 26 -6.74 11.77 12.77
C LEU A 26 -7.83 10.99 12.00
N ASP A 27 -8.49 11.61 11.01
CA ASP A 27 -9.63 11.04 10.28
C ASP A 27 -10.64 10.26 11.17
N GLN A 28 -10.97 10.85 12.32
CA GLN A 28 -11.80 10.21 13.34
C GLN A 28 -13.21 10.79 13.39
N VAL A 29 -14.19 9.93 13.65
CA VAL A 29 -15.55 10.31 14.06
C VAL A 29 -15.60 10.44 15.59
N LEU A 30 -16.07 11.57 16.11
CA LEU A 30 -16.26 11.79 17.53
C LEU A 30 -17.67 11.38 17.96
N ASN A 31 -17.79 10.33 18.78
CA ASN A 31 -19.04 9.91 19.40
C ASN A 31 -19.34 10.70 20.70
N GLY A 32 -18.32 11.29 21.31
CA GLY A 32 -18.47 12.12 22.50
C GLY A 32 -17.14 12.73 22.96
N PRO A 33 -17.13 13.54 24.04
CA PRO A 33 -15.93 14.25 24.48
C PRO A 33 -14.74 13.35 24.84
N ALA A 34 -15.00 12.12 25.30
CA ALA A 34 -13.95 11.14 25.64
C ALA A 34 -13.14 10.68 24.41
N ASP A 35 -13.63 10.96 23.20
CA ASP A 35 -12.97 10.61 21.96
C ASP A 35 -11.87 11.62 21.57
N LEU A 36 -11.79 12.76 22.25
CA LEU A 36 -10.76 13.77 22.09
C LEU A 36 -9.52 13.37 22.89
N ALA A 37 -8.52 12.82 22.23
CA ALA A 37 -7.23 12.45 22.83
C ALA A 37 -6.08 12.70 21.84
N LEU A 38 -4.84 12.72 22.37
CA LEU A 38 -3.64 12.87 21.54
C LEU A 38 -3.42 11.64 20.64
N PRO A 39 -2.80 11.80 19.45
CA PRO A 39 -2.54 10.69 18.54
C PRO A 39 -1.86 9.49 19.21
N ALA A 40 -0.83 9.71 20.04
CA ALA A 40 -0.12 8.64 20.74
C ALA A 40 -0.97 7.90 21.79
N THR A 41 -2.06 8.52 22.28
CA THR A 41 -3.03 7.87 23.18
C THR A 41 -4.00 7.00 22.39
N LEU A 42 -4.42 7.45 21.21
CA LEU A 42 -5.36 6.75 20.33
C LEU A 42 -4.70 5.60 19.56
N HIS A 43 -3.45 5.81 19.13
CA HIS A 43 -2.67 4.92 18.29
C HIS A 43 -1.26 4.73 18.89
N PRO A 44 -1.09 3.85 19.89
CA PRO A 44 0.18 3.70 20.61
C PRO A 44 1.39 3.25 19.77
N ILE A 45 1.14 2.74 18.57
CA ILE A 45 2.16 2.32 17.61
C ILE A 45 2.22 3.27 16.41
N PHE A 46 1.06 3.61 15.84
CA PHE A 46 0.97 4.25 14.53
C PHE A 46 0.61 5.74 14.61
N HIS A 47 1.23 6.48 15.53
CA HIS A 47 1.01 7.93 15.74
C HIS A 47 2.11 8.82 15.16
N GLY A 48 3.20 8.25 14.62
CA GLY A 48 4.42 9.01 14.37
C GLY A 48 4.56 9.63 12.99
N SER A 49 3.60 9.44 12.08
CA SER A 49 3.61 10.02 10.72
C SER A 49 2.41 10.94 10.51
N PHE A 50 2.26 11.50 9.31
CA PHE A 50 1.15 12.44 9.03
C PHE A 50 -0.23 11.85 9.32
N ASP A 51 -0.44 10.56 9.13
CA ASP A 51 -1.63 9.82 9.57
C ASP A 51 -1.29 8.34 9.88
N TRP A 52 -2.31 7.58 10.31
CA TRP A 52 -2.15 6.21 10.78
C TRP A 52 -1.59 5.29 9.70
N HIS A 53 -2.20 5.25 8.51
CA HIS A 53 -1.73 4.35 7.45
C HIS A 53 -0.35 4.76 6.92
N SER A 54 -0.02 6.05 6.92
CA SER A 54 1.32 6.52 6.57
C SER A 54 2.38 5.93 7.48
N CYS A 55 2.08 5.87 8.78
CA CYS A 55 2.94 5.23 9.76
C CYS A 55 3.02 3.72 9.53
N VAL A 56 1.89 3.05 9.25
CA VAL A 56 1.85 1.59 9.00
C VAL A 56 2.71 1.19 7.82
N HIS A 57 2.58 1.84 6.67
CA HIS A 57 3.39 1.47 5.51
C HIS A 57 4.83 1.98 5.60
N GLY A 58 5.08 3.04 6.37
CA GLY A 58 6.44 3.43 6.78
C GLY A 58 7.13 2.33 7.60
N TRP A 59 6.40 1.73 8.55
CA TRP A 59 6.87 0.56 9.29
C TRP A 59 7.16 -0.62 8.35
N TRP A 60 6.25 -0.93 7.42
CA TRP A 60 6.48 -1.98 6.42
C TRP A 60 7.78 -1.72 5.65
N GLN A 61 7.98 -0.48 5.21
CA GLN A 61 9.15 -0.10 4.42
C GLN A 61 10.45 -0.31 5.21
N VAL A 62 10.58 0.22 6.43
CA VAL A 62 11.84 0.09 7.19
C VAL A 62 12.12 -1.35 7.59
N MET A 63 11.09 -2.14 7.93
CA MET A 63 11.26 -3.56 8.27
C MET A 63 11.71 -4.37 7.05
N ARG A 64 11.15 -4.09 5.88
CA ARG A 64 11.57 -4.71 4.62
C ARG A 64 13.00 -4.33 4.24
N LEU A 65 13.37 -3.05 4.38
CA LEU A 65 14.74 -2.59 4.15
C LEU A 65 15.73 -3.28 5.10
N ALA A 66 15.42 -3.37 6.40
CA ALA A 66 16.26 -4.06 7.38
C ALA A 66 16.43 -5.56 7.07
N ARG A 67 15.40 -6.22 6.52
CA ARG A 67 15.51 -7.61 6.07
C ARG A 67 16.35 -7.76 4.80
N LEU A 68 16.16 -6.89 3.81
CA LEU A 68 16.86 -6.95 2.51
C LEU A 68 18.32 -6.47 2.62
N PHE A 69 18.60 -5.54 3.52
CA PHE A 69 19.92 -4.93 3.75
C PHE A 69 20.29 -5.00 5.23
N PRO A 70 20.52 -6.21 5.80
CA PRO A 70 20.75 -6.37 7.23
C PRO A 70 22.05 -5.74 7.73
N THR A 71 22.95 -5.35 6.83
CA THR A 71 24.22 -4.68 7.15
C THR A 71 24.19 -3.17 6.98
N MET A 72 23.05 -2.56 6.63
CA MET A 72 22.93 -1.11 6.53
C MET A 72 22.98 -0.46 7.92
N ASP A 73 23.50 0.76 8.02
CA ASP A 73 23.71 1.46 9.30
C ASP A 73 22.43 1.59 10.13
N GLN A 74 21.28 1.75 9.47
CA GLN A 74 19.98 1.94 10.11
C GLN A 74 19.35 0.64 10.64
N ALA A 75 19.82 -0.55 10.22
CA ALA A 75 19.17 -1.82 10.53
C ALA A 75 19.00 -2.03 12.05
N ALA A 76 20.08 -1.84 12.82
CA ALA A 76 20.04 -2.01 14.28
C ALA A 76 19.10 -1.01 14.96
N ALA A 77 19.02 0.22 14.46
CA ALA A 77 18.11 1.24 14.99
C ALA A 77 16.64 0.90 14.72
N ILE A 78 16.34 0.36 13.53
CA ILE A 78 15.00 -0.12 13.15
C ILE A 78 14.57 -1.27 14.05
N GLU A 79 15.41 -2.30 14.21
CA GLU A 79 15.10 -3.45 15.06
C GLU A 79 14.89 -3.02 16.53
N ALA A 80 15.75 -2.14 17.05
CA ALA A 80 15.61 -1.62 18.41
C ALA A 80 14.33 -0.79 18.60
N LEU A 81 13.88 -0.06 17.57
CA LEU A 81 12.59 0.65 17.60
C LEU A 81 11.43 -0.34 17.56
N ALA A 82 11.49 -1.37 16.70
CA ALA A 82 10.49 -2.44 16.63
C ALA A 82 10.33 -3.15 17.98
N ASP A 83 11.43 -3.46 18.68
CA ASP A 83 11.42 -4.08 20.01
C ASP A 83 10.69 -3.24 21.07
N ARG A 84 10.65 -1.91 20.91
CA ARG A 84 9.92 -1.01 21.84
C ARG A 84 8.46 -0.78 21.44
N MET A 85 8.19 -0.78 20.13
CA MET A 85 6.91 -0.31 19.57
C MET A 85 5.96 -1.47 19.24
N LEU A 86 6.48 -2.57 18.70
CA LEU A 86 5.71 -3.73 18.27
C LEU A 86 5.60 -4.75 19.40
N VAL A 87 4.92 -4.35 20.48
CA VAL A 87 4.78 -5.11 21.73
C VAL A 87 3.31 -5.30 22.11
N PRO A 88 2.94 -6.42 22.79
CA PRO A 88 1.54 -6.80 22.99
C PRO A 88 0.64 -5.72 23.60
N HIS A 89 1.13 -4.97 24.61
CA HIS A 89 0.32 -3.96 25.28
C HIS A 89 0.01 -2.74 24.41
N ARG A 90 0.89 -2.37 23.47
CA ARG A 90 0.64 -1.28 22.51
C ARG A 90 -0.32 -1.75 21.42
N VAL A 91 -0.15 -2.98 20.94
CA VAL A 91 -1.06 -3.60 19.96
C VAL A 91 -2.47 -3.71 20.54
N ALA A 92 -2.60 -4.06 21.82
CA ALA A 92 -3.89 -4.07 22.51
C ALA A 92 -4.57 -2.68 22.50
N GLY A 93 -3.80 -1.59 22.55
CA GLY A 93 -4.34 -0.23 22.41
C GLY A 93 -4.83 0.08 21.00
N GLU A 94 -4.11 -0.34 19.96
CA GLU A 94 -4.58 -0.22 18.57
C GLU A 94 -5.86 -1.03 18.35
N VAL A 95 -5.95 -2.24 18.90
CA VAL A 95 -7.17 -3.07 18.84
C VAL A 95 -8.32 -2.40 19.60
N ALA A 96 -8.06 -1.84 20.79
CA ALA A 96 -9.07 -1.14 21.56
C ALA A 96 -9.64 0.07 20.81
N TYR A 97 -8.84 0.78 19.99
CA TYR A 97 -9.35 1.82 19.11
C TYR A 97 -10.37 1.26 18.12
N LEU A 98 -10.04 0.12 17.50
CA LEU A 98 -10.91 -0.54 16.52
C LEU A 98 -12.24 -1.05 17.11
N ASP A 99 -12.30 -1.32 18.41
CA ASP A 99 -13.52 -1.77 19.09
C ASP A 99 -14.47 -0.62 19.47
N ARG A 100 -14.04 0.64 19.30
CA ARG A 100 -14.89 1.81 19.57
C ARG A 100 -16.07 1.89 18.60
N PRO A 101 -17.21 2.47 19.03
CA PRO A 101 -18.32 2.75 18.12
C PRO A 101 -17.90 3.60 16.91
N MET A 102 -18.55 3.37 15.78
CA MET A 102 -18.37 4.14 14.53
C MET A 102 -16.99 4.03 13.86
N THR A 103 -16.11 3.11 14.29
CA THR A 103 -14.79 2.88 13.66
C THR A 103 -14.80 1.77 12.59
N GLY A 104 -15.96 1.18 12.27
CA GLY A 104 -16.06 0.08 11.30
C GLY A 104 -15.58 0.42 9.88
N GLY A 105 -15.49 1.71 9.54
CA GLY A 105 -14.92 2.22 8.28
C GLY A 105 -13.55 2.89 8.41
N PHE A 106 -12.97 2.95 9.62
CA PHE A 106 -11.66 3.55 9.87
C PHE A 106 -10.61 2.91 8.94
N GLU A 107 -9.87 3.73 8.20
CA GLU A 107 -8.79 3.29 7.30
C GLU A 107 -9.20 2.34 6.15
N ARG A 108 -10.51 2.26 5.86
CA ARG A 108 -11.02 1.34 4.85
C ARG A 108 -10.74 1.80 3.41
N PRO A 109 -10.30 0.92 2.50
CA PRO A 109 -9.65 -0.38 2.72
C PRO A 109 -8.12 -0.28 2.74
N TYR A 110 -7.54 0.91 2.47
CA TYR A 110 -6.11 1.12 2.29
C TYR A 110 -5.27 0.70 3.49
N GLY A 111 -5.52 1.30 4.66
CA GLY A 111 -4.76 1.00 5.86
C GLY A 111 -4.96 -0.44 6.31
N TRP A 112 -6.10 -1.05 6.00
CA TRP A 112 -6.34 -2.48 6.25
C TRP A 112 -5.35 -3.33 5.44
N GLY A 113 -5.23 -3.06 4.14
CA GLY A 113 -4.30 -3.77 3.26
C GLY A 113 -2.84 -3.59 3.70
N TRP A 114 -2.44 -2.35 4.01
CA TRP A 114 -1.08 -2.06 4.45
C TRP A 114 -0.70 -2.70 5.78
N LEU A 115 -1.63 -2.79 6.73
CA LEU A 115 -1.33 -3.50 7.97
C LEU A 115 -1.12 -5.00 7.73
N LEU A 116 -1.93 -5.61 6.87
CA LEU A 116 -1.73 -7.01 6.50
C LEU A 116 -0.37 -7.21 5.81
N ALA A 117 0.04 -6.28 4.94
CA ALA A 117 1.38 -6.29 4.34
C ALA A 117 2.50 -6.17 5.39
N LEU A 118 2.36 -5.26 6.37
CA LEU A 118 3.31 -5.11 7.48
C LEU A 118 3.42 -6.43 8.27
N HIS A 119 2.30 -7.02 8.66
CA HIS A 119 2.32 -8.29 9.38
C HIS A 119 3.02 -9.41 8.59
N ASP A 120 2.73 -9.52 7.29
CA ASP A 120 3.36 -10.54 6.44
C ASP A 120 4.88 -10.34 6.34
N GLU A 121 5.34 -9.09 6.21
CA GLU A 121 6.76 -8.75 6.19
C GLU A 121 7.44 -9.10 7.52
N LEU A 122 6.80 -8.81 8.66
CA LEU A 122 7.31 -9.19 9.98
C LEU A 122 7.39 -10.72 10.16
N ALA A 123 6.46 -11.47 9.57
CA ALA A 123 6.43 -12.93 9.66
C ALA A 123 7.64 -13.61 8.98
N LEU A 124 8.34 -12.90 8.09
CA LEU A 124 9.60 -13.34 7.48
C LEU A 124 10.79 -13.33 8.47
N ARG A 125 10.61 -12.84 9.70
CA ARG A 125 11.60 -12.81 10.80
C ARG A 125 11.11 -13.61 12.01
N PRO A 126 11.01 -14.95 11.91
CA PRO A 126 10.53 -15.80 13.00
C PRO A 126 11.46 -15.81 14.22
N ASP A 127 12.69 -15.30 14.09
CA ASP A 127 13.64 -15.07 15.18
C ASP A 127 13.23 -13.90 16.10
N ARG A 128 12.22 -13.12 15.72
CA ARG A 128 11.78 -11.90 16.41
C ARG A 128 10.30 -11.98 16.81
N PRO A 129 9.88 -11.33 17.92
CA PRO A 129 8.52 -11.45 18.45
C PRO A 129 7.49 -10.55 17.73
N TRP A 130 7.91 -9.71 16.80
CA TRP A 130 7.09 -8.61 16.26
C TRP A 130 5.84 -9.09 15.53
N ALA A 131 5.93 -10.14 14.71
CA ALA A 131 4.79 -10.68 13.99
C ALA A 131 3.73 -11.22 14.96
N ALA A 132 4.14 -12.04 15.93
CA ALA A 132 3.26 -12.57 16.97
C ALA A 132 2.62 -11.46 17.82
N ALA A 133 3.35 -10.38 18.09
CA ALA A 133 2.81 -9.23 18.79
C ALA A 133 1.73 -8.50 17.97
N LEU A 134 1.95 -8.32 16.66
CA LEU A 134 1.05 -7.56 15.76
C LEU A 134 -0.15 -8.39 15.26
N GLU A 135 -0.08 -9.73 15.31
CA GLU A 135 -1.12 -10.63 14.79
C GLU A 135 -2.55 -10.28 15.23
N PRO A 136 -2.84 -9.95 16.51
CA PRO A 136 -4.19 -9.60 16.93
C PRO A 136 -4.81 -8.45 16.12
N LEU A 137 -4.00 -7.45 15.78
CA LEU A 137 -4.46 -6.32 14.97
C LEU A 137 -4.64 -6.72 13.50
N ALA A 138 -3.73 -7.51 12.94
CA ALA A 138 -3.88 -8.06 11.59
C ALA A 138 -5.17 -8.87 11.44
N ARG A 139 -5.45 -9.76 12.41
CA ARG A 139 -6.71 -10.54 12.47
C ARG A 139 -7.94 -9.64 12.59
N ALA A 140 -7.86 -8.55 13.34
CA ALA A 140 -8.96 -7.59 13.46
C ALA A 140 -9.30 -6.91 12.12
N PHE A 141 -8.31 -6.59 11.28
CA PHE A 141 -8.56 -6.05 9.94
C PHE A 141 -8.96 -7.13 8.92
N ALA A 142 -8.41 -8.34 9.01
CA ALA A 142 -8.85 -9.49 8.21
C ALA A 142 -10.36 -9.78 8.42
N ALA A 143 -10.81 -9.77 9.68
CA ALA A 143 -12.23 -9.90 10.02
C ALA A 143 -13.09 -8.77 9.44
N ARG A 144 -12.57 -7.54 9.39
CA ARG A 144 -13.25 -6.39 8.78
C ARG A 144 -13.39 -6.55 7.26
N PHE A 145 -12.36 -7.04 6.56
CA PHE A 145 -12.48 -7.42 5.15
C PHE A 145 -13.57 -8.49 4.96
N ALA A 146 -13.51 -9.58 5.72
CA ALA A 146 -14.49 -10.67 5.62
C ALA A 146 -15.93 -10.19 5.85
N ALA A 147 -16.15 -9.23 6.75
CA ALA A 147 -17.47 -8.66 7.02
C ALA A 147 -17.92 -7.60 5.98
N TYR A 148 -16.98 -6.87 5.38
CA TYR A 148 -17.27 -5.75 4.47
C TYR A 148 -17.44 -6.20 3.02
N LEU A 149 -16.53 -7.04 2.50
CA LEU A 149 -16.48 -7.40 1.08
C LEU A 149 -17.79 -8.02 0.56
N PRO A 150 -18.52 -8.88 1.30
CA PRO A 150 -19.81 -9.39 0.86
C PRO A 150 -20.90 -8.32 0.72
N LYS A 151 -20.78 -7.18 1.41
CA LYS A 151 -21.73 -6.05 1.35
C LYS A 151 -21.45 -5.08 0.22
N LEU A 152 -20.22 -5.08 -0.32
CA LEU A 152 -19.77 -4.14 -1.34
C LEU A 152 -20.24 -4.59 -2.72
N LEU A 153 -21.35 -4.05 -3.23
CA LEU A 153 -21.89 -4.49 -4.52
C LEU A 153 -20.95 -4.15 -5.69
N TYR A 154 -20.38 -2.95 -5.70
CA TYR A 154 -19.48 -2.46 -6.75
C TYR A 154 -18.08 -2.23 -6.18
N PRO A 155 -17.00 -2.63 -6.87
CA PRO A 155 -15.67 -2.29 -6.41
C PRO A 155 -15.45 -0.77 -6.54
N VAL A 156 -14.64 -0.21 -5.65
CA VAL A 156 -14.24 1.20 -5.76
C VAL A 156 -13.01 1.29 -6.66
N ARG A 157 -13.19 1.92 -7.83
CA ARG A 157 -12.15 2.14 -8.86
C ARG A 157 -11.61 3.56 -8.79
N SER A 158 -11.12 3.93 -7.61
CA SER A 158 -10.49 5.22 -7.33
C SER A 158 -8.98 5.11 -7.44
N GLY A 159 -8.30 6.17 -7.88
CA GLY A 159 -6.84 6.27 -7.83
C GLY A 159 -6.30 6.69 -6.46
N LYS A 160 -7.11 6.60 -5.40
CA LYS A 160 -6.77 7.01 -4.03
C LYS A 160 -6.94 5.87 -3.02
N HIS A 161 -6.87 6.19 -1.72
CA HIS A 161 -6.96 5.27 -0.59
C HIS A 161 -8.16 4.31 -0.68
N ASP A 162 -9.30 4.75 -1.17
CA ASP A 162 -10.50 3.92 -1.28
C ASP A 162 -10.43 2.83 -2.38
N SER A 163 -9.34 2.75 -3.16
CA SER A 163 -9.11 1.71 -4.17
C SER A 163 -9.27 0.29 -3.61
N THR A 164 -10.28 -0.42 -4.12
CA THR A 164 -10.55 -1.80 -3.70
C THR A 164 -9.44 -2.75 -4.17
N ALA A 165 -8.98 -2.61 -5.41
CA ALA A 165 -8.00 -3.52 -5.98
C ALA A 165 -6.66 -3.47 -5.22
N PHE A 166 -6.16 -2.26 -4.94
CA PHE A 166 -4.88 -2.08 -4.24
C PHE A 166 -4.87 -2.75 -2.85
N ALA A 167 -5.90 -2.49 -2.04
CA ALA A 167 -6.00 -3.09 -0.71
C ALA A 167 -6.09 -4.62 -0.76
N LEU A 168 -6.77 -5.17 -1.78
CA LEU A 168 -6.94 -6.61 -1.95
C LEU A 168 -5.69 -7.32 -2.45
N ILE A 169 -4.76 -6.64 -3.15
CA ILE A 169 -3.46 -7.23 -3.50
C ILE A 169 -2.73 -7.63 -2.21
N HIS A 170 -2.59 -6.69 -1.27
CA HIS A 170 -1.92 -6.96 0.01
C HIS A 170 -2.71 -7.95 0.87
N ALA A 171 -4.04 -7.81 0.95
CA ALA A 171 -4.87 -8.71 1.74
C ALA A 171 -4.84 -10.15 1.21
N LEU A 172 -4.84 -10.36 -0.12
CA LEU A 172 -4.76 -11.69 -0.73
C LEU A 172 -3.41 -12.35 -0.46
N ARG A 173 -2.31 -11.60 -0.62
CA ARG A 173 -0.95 -12.10 -0.32
C ARG A 173 -0.83 -12.57 1.13
N TRP A 174 -1.29 -11.77 2.08
CA TRP A 174 -1.33 -12.16 3.49
C TRP A 174 -2.27 -13.36 3.73
N ALA A 175 -3.48 -13.34 3.18
CA ALA A 175 -4.47 -14.38 3.42
C ALA A 175 -4.03 -15.76 2.94
N ARG A 176 -3.24 -15.84 1.85
CA ARG A 176 -2.69 -17.12 1.34
C ARG A 176 -1.87 -17.87 2.39
N THR A 177 -1.18 -17.16 3.27
CA THR A 177 -0.36 -17.76 4.34
C THR A 177 -1.14 -17.86 5.65
N HIS A 178 -1.99 -16.88 5.95
CA HIS A 178 -2.53 -16.69 7.30
C HIS A 178 -4.03 -16.99 7.43
N ASP A 179 -4.82 -16.93 6.35
CA ASP A 179 -6.29 -16.99 6.41
C ASP A 179 -6.92 -17.52 5.10
N ALA A 180 -7.00 -18.85 4.98
CA ALA A 180 -7.57 -19.51 3.80
C ALA A 180 -9.05 -19.16 3.55
N ALA A 181 -9.82 -18.80 4.59
CA ALA A 181 -11.22 -18.41 4.41
C ALA A 181 -11.32 -17.03 3.75
N LEU A 182 -10.46 -16.08 4.16
CA LEU A 182 -10.38 -14.76 3.55
C LEU A 182 -9.92 -14.83 2.10
N VAL A 183 -9.01 -15.75 1.74
CA VAL A 183 -8.65 -16.01 0.33
C VAL A 183 -9.90 -16.24 -0.50
N GLY A 184 -10.77 -17.18 -0.10
CA GLY A 184 -11.99 -17.51 -0.83
C GLY A 184 -12.95 -16.32 -0.98
N VAL A 185 -13.06 -15.47 0.05
CA VAL A 185 -13.89 -14.26 -0.01
C VAL A 185 -13.32 -13.27 -1.03
N ILE A 186 -12.02 -12.95 -0.94
CA ILE A 186 -11.37 -11.99 -1.84
C ILE A 186 -11.48 -12.48 -3.28
N GLU A 187 -11.11 -13.73 -3.52
CA GLU A 187 -11.13 -14.36 -4.83
C GLU A 187 -12.51 -14.40 -5.49
N ALA A 188 -13.55 -14.75 -4.72
CA ALA A 188 -14.92 -14.77 -5.24
C ALA A 188 -15.40 -13.35 -5.60
N ARG A 189 -15.09 -12.36 -4.76
CA ARG A 189 -15.49 -10.98 -5.02
C ARG A 189 -14.72 -10.36 -6.18
N SER A 190 -13.41 -10.57 -6.27
CA SER A 190 -12.60 -10.07 -7.39
C SER A 190 -13.07 -10.63 -8.73
N ARG A 191 -13.40 -11.94 -8.81
CA ARG A 191 -13.96 -12.53 -10.03
C ARG A 191 -15.33 -11.95 -10.39
N LEU A 192 -16.19 -11.71 -9.41
CA LEU A 192 -17.50 -11.08 -9.64
C LEU A 192 -17.38 -9.64 -10.16
N TRP A 193 -16.44 -8.88 -9.60
CA TRP A 193 -16.29 -7.45 -9.90
C TRP A 193 -15.55 -7.17 -11.19
N PHE A 194 -14.48 -7.92 -11.47
CA PHE A 194 -13.50 -7.62 -12.52
C PHE A 194 -13.42 -8.72 -13.60
N GLY A 195 -13.97 -9.91 -13.35
CA GLY A 195 -13.83 -11.05 -14.27
C GLY A 195 -14.44 -10.80 -15.66
N ALA A 196 -15.44 -9.93 -15.76
CA ALA A 196 -16.10 -9.55 -17.00
C ALA A 196 -15.58 -8.24 -17.62
N ASP A 197 -14.61 -7.57 -17.00
CA ASP A 197 -14.11 -6.28 -17.50
C ASP A 197 -13.28 -6.47 -18.78
N ARG A 198 -13.55 -5.64 -19.79
CA ARG A 198 -12.99 -5.75 -21.14
C ARG A 198 -12.69 -4.37 -21.70
N ALA A 199 -11.70 -4.28 -22.59
CA ALA A 199 -11.34 -3.08 -23.33
C ALA A 199 -11.31 -1.82 -22.44
N ALA A 200 -10.47 -1.82 -21.41
CA ALA A 200 -10.39 -0.73 -20.44
C ALA A 200 -10.02 0.61 -21.12
N HIS A 201 -10.78 1.66 -20.76
CA HIS A 201 -10.57 3.04 -21.17
C HIS A 201 -10.44 3.91 -19.90
N PRO A 202 -9.24 3.99 -19.29
CA PRO A 202 -9.03 4.69 -18.03
C PRO A 202 -9.32 6.19 -18.11
N TRP A 203 -9.95 6.72 -17.06
CA TRP A 203 -10.09 8.16 -16.80
C TRP A 203 -8.92 8.72 -15.97
N GLU A 204 -7.74 8.11 -16.10
CA GLU A 204 -6.54 8.50 -15.37
C GLU A 204 -5.67 9.48 -16.20
N PRO A 205 -4.87 10.34 -15.55
CA PRO A 205 -4.90 10.65 -14.12
C PRO A 205 -6.08 11.58 -13.76
N SER A 206 -6.68 11.35 -12.59
CA SER A 206 -7.35 12.41 -11.83
C SER A 206 -6.29 13.21 -11.06
N GLY A 207 -6.57 14.49 -10.78
CA GLY A 207 -5.57 15.46 -10.29
C GLY A 207 -4.93 15.15 -8.92
N GLU A 208 -5.43 14.16 -8.21
CA GLU A 208 -4.94 13.77 -6.87
C GLU A 208 -4.79 12.24 -6.74
N ASP A 209 -4.68 11.54 -7.88
CA ASP A 209 -4.43 10.09 -7.88
C ASP A 209 -3.00 9.81 -7.40
N PHE A 210 -2.84 8.78 -6.57
CA PHE A 210 -1.54 8.16 -6.26
C PHE A 210 -1.48 6.67 -6.58
N LEU A 211 -2.58 6.09 -7.06
CA LEU A 211 -2.68 4.71 -7.52
C LEU A 211 -3.26 4.70 -8.94
N SER A 212 -2.82 3.75 -9.77
CA SER A 212 -3.53 3.45 -11.02
C SER A 212 -4.59 2.40 -10.74
N ALA A 213 -5.87 2.80 -10.71
CA ALA A 213 -6.98 1.88 -10.48
C ALA A 213 -6.99 0.75 -11.51
N THR A 214 -6.73 1.09 -12.78
CA THR A 214 -6.73 0.14 -13.90
C THR A 214 -5.62 -0.89 -13.79
N LEU A 215 -4.41 -0.44 -13.46
CA LEU A 215 -3.28 -1.36 -13.34
C LEU A 215 -3.32 -2.16 -12.03
N CYS A 216 -3.79 -1.58 -10.92
CA CYS A 216 -4.02 -2.33 -9.68
C CYS A 216 -5.06 -3.43 -9.86
N GLU A 217 -6.13 -3.18 -10.64
CA GLU A 217 -7.11 -4.21 -11.00
C GLU A 217 -6.44 -5.37 -11.77
N ALA A 218 -5.61 -5.06 -12.76
CA ALA A 218 -4.88 -6.09 -13.50
C ALA A 218 -3.91 -6.89 -12.62
N VAL A 219 -3.17 -6.23 -11.71
CA VAL A 219 -2.26 -6.91 -10.77
C VAL A 219 -3.02 -7.82 -9.81
N LEU A 220 -4.14 -7.35 -9.24
CA LEU A 220 -5.00 -8.20 -8.41
C LEU A 220 -5.51 -9.42 -9.20
N MET A 221 -5.95 -9.21 -10.44
CA MET A 221 -6.48 -10.29 -11.28
C MET A 221 -5.40 -11.26 -11.77
N GLN A 222 -4.13 -10.85 -11.86
CA GLN A 222 -2.99 -11.74 -12.07
C GLN A 222 -2.93 -12.80 -10.97
N ASP A 223 -3.01 -12.36 -9.72
CA ASP A 223 -3.00 -13.23 -8.55
C ASP A 223 -4.27 -14.10 -8.46
N VAL A 224 -5.45 -13.56 -8.79
CA VAL A 224 -6.73 -14.28 -8.66
C VAL A 224 -6.95 -15.31 -9.76
N LEU A 225 -6.54 -15.03 -11.01
CA LEU A 225 -6.86 -15.90 -12.15
C LEU A 225 -5.78 -16.94 -12.44
N GLY A 226 -4.53 -16.72 -12.03
CA GLY A 226 -3.43 -17.64 -12.30
C GLY A 226 -3.31 -17.96 -13.80
N ALA A 227 -3.53 -19.22 -14.18
CA ALA A 227 -3.40 -19.68 -15.57
C ALA A 227 -4.34 -18.96 -16.56
N ASP A 228 -5.52 -18.53 -16.11
CA ASP A 228 -6.51 -17.85 -16.96
C ASP A 228 -6.20 -16.36 -17.17
N PHE A 229 -5.20 -15.83 -16.45
CA PHE A 229 -4.92 -14.39 -16.40
C PHE A 229 -4.57 -13.82 -17.78
N ARG A 230 -3.67 -14.47 -18.53
CA ARG A 230 -3.20 -13.94 -19.83
C ARG A 230 -4.35 -13.76 -20.83
N ALA A 231 -5.31 -14.68 -20.83
CA ALA A 231 -6.50 -14.58 -21.67
C ALA A 231 -7.40 -13.43 -21.23
N TRP A 232 -7.63 -13.27 -19.92
CA TRP A 232 -8.38 -12.14 -19.36
C TRP A 232 -7.67 -10.81 -19.64
N LEU A 233 -6.35 -10.71 -19.43
CA LEU A 233 -5.56 -9.50 -19.65
C LEU A 233 -5.60 -9.05 -21.11
N GLY A 234 -5.50 -10.00 -22.06
CA GLY A 234 -5.63 -9.68 -23.49
C GLY A 234 -7.03 -9.16 -23.87
N ALA A 235 -8.07 -9.52 -23.09
CA ALA A 235 -9.42 -9.03 -23.30
C ALA A 235 -9.69 -7.71 -22.54
N PHE A 236 -9.04 -7.52 -21.39
CA PHE A 236 -9.09 -6.30 -20.57
C PHE A 236 -8.30 -5.15 -21.19
N LEU A 237 -7.05 -5.40 -21.62
CA LEU A 237 -6.17 -4.47 -22.31
C LEU A 237 -5.77 -5.03 -23.69
N PRO A 238 -6.67 -5.03 -24.69
CA PRO A 238 -6.38 -5.58 -26.02
C PRO A 238 -5.30 -4.79 -26.78
N HIS A 239 -5.11 -3.53 -26.42
CA HIS A 239 -4.12 -2.64 -27.03
C HIS A 239 -3.33 -1.91 -25.93
N PRO A 240 -2.49 -2.62 -25.14
CA PRO A 240 -1.84 -2.03 -23.96
C PRO A 240 -0.90 -0.87 -24.32
N TYR A 241 -0.41 -0.82 -25.56
CA TYR A 241 0.43 0.25 -26.11
C TYR A 241 -0.32 1.22 -27.04
N GLY A 242 -1.64 1.09 -27.15
CA GLY A 242 -2.47 1.88 -28.05
C GLY A 242 -2.82 3.28 -27.52
N ALA A 243 -3.65 3.98 -28.28
CA ALA A 243 -4.23 5.26 -27.87
C ALA A 243 -5.17 5.15 -26.64
N PRO A 244 -6.04 4.13 -26.52
CA PRO A 244 -6.95 3.99 -25.37
C PRO A 244 -6.27 3.98 -23.99
N THR A 245 -5.04 3.46 -23.93
CA THR A 245 -4.28 3.28 -22.69
C THR A 245 -3.07 4.22 -22.60
N ALA A 246 -2.99 5.23 -23.48
CA ALA A 246 -1.83 6.12 -23.54
C ALA A 246 -1.56 6.82 -22.20
N CYS A 247 -2.60 7.17 -21.45
CA CYS A 247 -2.48 7.81 -20.14
C CYS A 247 -1.83 6.92 -19.07
N LEU A 248 -1.83 5.59 -19.24
CA LEU A 248 -1.14 4.64 -18.35
C LEU A 248 0.37 4.57 -18.62
N ARG A 249 0.84 5.08 -19.78
CA ARG A 249 2.24 4.97 -20.22
C ARG A 249 3.03 6.26 -20.05
N THR A 250 2.34 7.39 -20.02
CA THR A 250 2.95 8.71 -19.88
C THR A 250 3.00 9.07 -18.39
N PRO A 251 4.18 9.44 -17.85
CA PRO A 251 4.28 9.93 -16.48
C PRO A 251 3.35 11.11 -16.22
N ALA A 252 2.70 11.10 -15.06
CA ALA A 252 1.90 12.23 -14.60
C ALA A 252 2.81 13.41 -14.26
N VAL A 253 2.34 14.62 -14.56
CA VAL A 253 3.07 15.87 -14.28
C VAL A 253 2.62 16.42 -12.94
N VAL A 254 3.57 16.69 -12.05
CA VAL A 254 3.31 17.30 -10.75
C VAL A 254 3.60 18.79 -10.84
N THR A 255 2.59 19.62 -10.60
CA THR A 255 2.70 21.09 -10.73
C THR A 255 3.17 21.77 -9.45
N ASP A 256 2.86 21.19 -8.29
CA ASP A 256 3.28 21.68 -6.97
C ASP A 256 3.44 20.47 -6.04
N ARG A 257 4.65 20.30 -5.48
CA ARG A 257 4.99 19.18 -4.58
C ARG A 257 4.80 19.51 -3.10
N SER A 258 4.56 20.78 -2.78
CA SER A 258 4.23 21.21 -1.41
C SER A 258 2.75 21.02 -1.09
N ASP A 259 1.90 20.97 -2.11
CA ASP A 259 0.50 20.57 -1.97
C ASP A 259 0.41 19.05 -1.82
N GLY A 260 -0.03 18.58 -0.65
CA GLY A 260 -0.05 17.15 -0.37
C GLY A 260 -1.01 16.31 -1.18
N ARG A 261 -1.94 16.92 -1.92
CA ARG A 261 -2.79 16.19 -2.86
C ARG A 261 -2.23 16.20 -4.27
N LEU A 262 -1.55 17.26 -4.69
CA LEU A 262 -0.89 17.29 -5.99
C LEU A 262 0.38 16.41 -6.00
N ALA A 263 1.10 16.36 -4.87
CA ALA A 263 2.24 15.45 -4.67
C ALA A 263 1.87 13.96 -4.84
N HIS A 264 0.58 13.60 -4.72
CA HIS A 264 0.08 12.26 -5.01
C HIS A 264 0.47 11.76 -6.39
N LEU A 265 0.59 12.65 -7.38
CA LEU A 265 0.91 12.27 -8.75
C LEU A 265 2.32 11.67 -8.90
N ASP A 266 3.26 11.99 -8.00
CA ASP A 266 4.54 11.26 -7.91
C ASP A 266 4.29 9.81 -7.41
N GLY A 267 3.40 9.62 -6.45
CA GLY A 267 2.96 8.28 -6.03
C GLY A 267 2.26 7.51 -7.14
N LEU A 268 1.45 8.17 -7.98
CA LEU A 268 0.84 7.54 -9.14
C LEU A 268 1.88 7.02 -10.12
N ASN A 269 2.94 7.80 -10.36
CA ASN A 269 4.06 7.36 -11.18
C ASN A 269 4.72 6.12 -10.55
N LEU A 270 5.00 6.12 -9.24
CA LEU A 270 5.59 4.96 -8.57
C LEU A 270 4.67 3.72 -8.59
N ALA A 271 3.36 3.89 -8.37
CA ALA A 271 2.38 2.81 -8.44
C ALA A 271 2.25 2.24 -9.86
N ARG A 272 2.29 3.09 -10.89
CA ARG A 272 2.33 2.65 -12.30
C ARG A 272 3.62 1.91 -12.60
N ALA A 273 4.76 2.40 -12.13
CA ALA A 273 6.04 1.71 -12.29
C ALA A 273 5.98 0.29 -11.73
N TRP A 274 5.49 0.15 -10.50
CA TRP A 274 5.27 -1.14 -9.85
C TRP A 274 4.33 -2.04 -10.66
N CYS A 275 3.13 -1.56 -11.02
CA CYS A 275 2.17 -2.42 -11.70
C CYS A 275 2.63 -2.82 -13.11
N TRP A 276 3.25 -1.92 -13.89
CA TRP A 276 3.83 -2.27 -15.19
C TRP A 276 4.93 -3.33 -15.07
N GLN A 277 5.72 -3.26 -13.99
CA GLN A 277 6.75 -4.25 -13.70
C GLN A 277 6.14 -5.63 -13.40
N CYS A 278 5.11 -5.70 -12.55
CA CYS A 278 4.41 -6.96 -12.24
C CYS A 278 3.76 -7.60 -13.48
N LEU A 279 3.21 -6.78 -14.37
CA LEU A 279 2.46 -7.22 -15.55
C LEU A 279 3.35 -7.52 -16.77
N ALA A 280 4.64 -7.17 -16.72
CA ALA A 280 5.51 -7.14 -17.90
C ALA A 280 5.56 -8.48 -18.65
N ASP A 281 5.66 -9.60 -17.93
CA ASP A 281 5.82 -10.94 -18.54
C ASP A 281 4.51 -11.53 -19.11
N ASP A 282 3.37 -10.93 -18.78
CA ASP A 282 2.06 -11.29 -19.32
C ASP A 282 1.63 -10.44 -20.52
N LEU A 283 2.40 -9.40 -20.83
CA LEU A 283 2.14 -8.51 -21.96
C LEU A 283 2.87 -8.95 -23.25
N PRO A 284 2.39 -8.55 -24.43
CA PRO A 284 3.01 -8.92 -25.71
C PRO A 284 4.45 -8.41 -25.90
N GLU A 285 4.79 -7.28 -25.28
CA GLU A 285 6.13 -6.67 -25.37
C GLU A 285 6.72 -6.41 -23.97
N PRO A 286 7.24 -7.44 -23.30
CA PRO A 286 7.75 -7.32 -21.93
C PRO A 286 8.87 -6.28 -21.78
N THR A 287 9.70 -6.09 -22.80
CA THR A 287 10.75 -5.05 -22.80
C THR A 287 10.14 -3.65 -22.81
N SER A 288 9.13 -3.40 -23.66
CA SER A 288 8.42 -2.13 -23.74
C SER A 288 7.70 -1.80 -22.42
N ALA A 289 7.07 -2.81 -21.79
CA ALA A 289 6.44 -2.66 -20.47
C ALA A 289 7.44 -2.21 -19.39
N ARG A 290 8.63 -2.84 -19.34
CA ARG A 290 9.69 -2.46 -18.39
C ARG A 290 10.28 -1.08 -18.66
N LEU A 291 10.39 -0.67 -19.92
CA LEU A 291 10.82 0.69 -20.27
C LEU A 291 9.81 1.74 -19.81
N ILE A 292 8.50 1.46 -19.93
CA ILE A 292 7.43 2.31 -19.40
C ILE A 292 7.52 2.39 -17.87
N ALA A 293 7.67 1.24 -17.20
CA ALA A 293 7.86 1.19 -15.75
C ALA A 293 9.06 2.06 -15.30
N HIS A 294 10.19 1.93 -16.01
CA HIS A 294 11.39 2.72 -15.73
C HIS A 294 11.15 4.23 -15.95
N ALA A 295 10.43 4.62 -17.00
CA ALA A 295 10.12 6.04 -17.26
C ALA A 295 9.28 6.67 -16.13
N HIS A 296 8.27 5.95 -15.63
CA HIS A 296 7.51 6.39 -14.47
C HIS A 296 8.36 6.49 -13.21
N LEU A 297 9.21 5.50 -12.96
CA LEU A 297 10.10 5.49 -11.81
C LEU A 297 11.08 6.69 -11.84
N GLN A 298 11.69 6.97 -12.99
CA GLN A 298 12.60 8.12 -13.15
C GLN A 298 11.90 9.47 -12.99
N ALA A 299 10.60 9.57 -13.30
CA ALA A 299 9.84 10.79 -13.13
C ALA A 299 9.60 11.16 -11.65
N ALA A 300 9.57 10.17 -10.74
CA ALA A 300 9.24 10.38 -9.32
C ALA A 300 10.42 10.21 -8.35
N LEU A 301 11.39 9.33 -8.65
CA LEU A 301 12.52 9.05 -7.75
C LEU A 301 13.34 10.28 -7.29
N PRO A 302 13.58 11.31 -8.14
CA PRO A 302 14.31 12.49 -7.70
C PRO A 302 13.57 13.33 -6.65
N HIS A 303 12.26 13.13 -6.50
CA HIS A 303 11.35 14.03 -5.78
C HIS A 303 10.85 13.47 -4.43
N LEU A 304 11.39 12.33 -4.00
CA LEU A 304 10.92 11.63 -2.79
C LEU A 304 11.09 12.44 -1.49
N ALA A 305 11.94 13.47 -1.48
CA ALA A 305 12.28 14.27 -0.31
C ALA A 305 12.14 15.78 -0.55
N ASP A 306 11.39 16.19 -1.58
CA ASP A 306 11.21 17.61 -1.91
C ASP A 306 10.39 18.36 -0.85
N ASP A 307 9.40 17.70 -0.25
CA ASP A 307 8.54 18.24 0.80
C ASP A 307 8.06 17.10 1.72
N TYR A 308 7.77 17.42 2.99
CA TYR A 308 7.21 16.48 3.95
C TYR A 308 5.93 15.81 3.43
N MET A 309 5.10 16.53 2.66
CA MET A 309 3.85 16.00 2.10
C MET A 309 4.06 14.85 1.09
N GLY A 310 5.26 14.69 0.55
CA GLY A 310 5.68 13.50 -0.20
C GLY A 310 6.56 12.55 0.62
N GLU A 311 7.50 13.10 1.39
CA GLU A 311 8.52 12.36 2.14
C GLU A 311 7.94 11.28 3.06
N HIS A 312 6.79 11.56 3.69
CA HIS A 312 6.20 10.65 4.67
C HIS A 312 5.64 9.34 4.10
N TRP A 313 5.62 9.17 2.77
CA TRP A 313 5.02 7.99 2.14
C TRP A 313 5.62 7.57 0.80
N LEU A 314 6.13 8.47 -0.03
CA LEU A 314 6.57 8.17 -1.41
C LEU A 314 7.67 7.10 -1.48
N ALA A 315 8.61 7.09 -0.54
CA ALA A 315 9.67 6.09 -0.49
C ALA A 315 9.13 4.64 -0.36
N THR A 316 7.92 4.47 0.17
CA THR A 316 7.26 3.17 0.30
C THR A 316 6.85 2.63 -1.06
N PHE A 317 6.26 3.48 -1.90
CA PHE A 317 5.89 3.12 -3.27
C PHE A 317 7.11 2.95 -4.17
N ALA A 318 8.17 3.72 -3.95
CA ALA A 318 9.45 3.51 -4.61
C ALA A 318 10.05 2.15 -4.26
N LEU A 319 9.97 1.72 -2.99
CA LEU A 319 10.41 0.41 -2.57
C LEU A 319 9.57 -0.72 -3.20
N LEU A 320 8.24 -0.59 -3.26
CA LEU A 320 7.38 -1.52 -3.99
C LEU A 320 7.84 -1.68 -5.44
N ALA A 321 7.97 -0.57 -6.18
CA ALA A 321 8.36 -0.57 -7.58
C ALA A 321 9.77 -1.14 -7.85
N LEU A 322 10.63 -1.18 -6.84
CA LEU A 322 12.02 -1.64 -6.97
C LEU A 322 12.25 -3.06 -6.47
N THR A 323 11.31 -3.65 -5.73
CA THR A 323 11.54 -4.93 -5.02
C THR A 323 10.44 -5.98 -5.18
N ASP A 324 9.29 -5.62 -5.74
CA ASP A 324 8.25 -6.56 -6.18
C ASP A 324 8.25 -6.66 -7.72
#